data_AF-A0AB38UJZ6-F1
#
_entry.id   AF-A0AB38UJZ6-F1
#
_cell.length_a   1.000
_cell.length_b   1.000
_cell.length_c   1.000
_cell.angle_alpha   90.00
_cell.angle_beta   90.00
_cell.angle_gamma   90.00
#
_symmetry.space_group_name_H-M   'P 1'
#
loop_
_entity.id
_entity.type
_entity.pdbx_description
1 polymer ?
#
loop_
_entity_poly.entity_id
_entity_poly.type
_entity_poly.pdbx_seq_one_letter_code
_entity_poly.pdbx_strand_id
1 'polypeptide(L)'
;MKKYLFIGLMAVLATSCEKDPDLSKLDNNFTVYTNYDSKTNFNDFKTYCLPDSILLIGQGMKAEYWKDENAQEIIKQVADEMDTRGYTRVKVIKNANIGLQLSFTRQTTQIIGTGGWYGGGWYNGWWGPGYWGPYWNDWYYPYPVTYSYNTGTLIMEMVNLTDHPEDTSQKVKLPVIWHSYATGLLFENSKYNMQLTLNAVNQAFDQSPYIKKS
;
A
#
# COMPACT_ATOMS: atom_id res chain seq x y z
N MET A 1 -14.99 54.67 25.41
CA MET A 1 -15.02 53.84 24.18
C MET A 1 -13.99 52.73 24.32
N LYS A 2 -14.27 51.53 23.76
CA LYS A 2 -13.45 50.30 23.77
C LYS A 2 -13.49 49.46 25.07
N LYS A 3 -14.61 48.76 25.30
CA LYS A 3 -14.72 47.63 26.26
C LYS A 3 -15.33 46.35 25.65
N TYR A 4 -15.37 46.23 24.33
CA TYR A 4 -16.01 45.10 23.64
C TYR A 4 -15.20 44.62 22.43
N LEU A 5 -13.98 44.12 22.65
CA LEU A 5 -13.19 43.56 21.54
C LEU A 5 -12.40 42.31 21.94
N PHE A 6 -12.95 41.45 22.80
CA PHE A 6 -12.31 40.18 23.16
C PHE A 6 -13.30 39.03 23.41
N ILE A 7 -14.50 39.09 22.82
CA ILE A 7 -15.50 38.02 22.87
C ILE A 7 -15.99 37.80 21.45
N GLY A 8 -15.13 37.21 20.61
CA GLY A 8 -15.46 36.96 19.20
C GLY A 8 -14.52 35.99 18.49
N LEU A 9 -13.62 35.33 19.23
CA LEU A 9 -12.62 34.43 18.66
C LEU A 9 -12.48 33.12 19.44
N MET A 10 -13.60 32.63 20.00
CA MET A 10 -13.64 31.37 20.76
C MET A 10 -14.80 30.45 20.34
N ALA A 11 -15.39 30.68 19.16
CA ALA A 11 -16.56 29.94 18.69
C ALA A 11 -16.42 29.37 17.27
N VAL A 12 -15.20 29.25 16.72
CA VAL A 12 -14.96 28.71 15.36
C VAL A 12 -14.03 27.48 15.36
N LEU A 13 -13.67 26.92 16.52
CA LEU A 13 -12.85 25.70 16.58
C LEU A 13 -13.66 24.40 16.79
N ALA A 14 -14.99 24.46 16.70
CA ALA A 14 -15.86 23.29 16.95
C ALA A 14 -16.52 22.73 15.69
N THR A 15 -15.95 22.96 14.49
CA THR A 15 -16.41 22.31 13.25
C THR A 15 -15.25 21.76 12.43
N SER A 16 -14.31 21.08 13.08
CA SER A 16 -13.66 19.93 12.44
C SER A 16 -13.97 18.69 13.26
N CYS A 17 -15.25 18.31 13.30
CA CYS A 17 -15.56 16.90 13.46
C CYS A 17 -15.09 16.21 12.18
N GLU A 18 -13.78 15.94 12.07
CA GLU A 18 -13.41 14.66 11.49
C GLU A 18 -14.16 13.64 12.33
N LYS A 19 -15.03 12.89 11.67
CA LYS A 19 -15.79 11.85 12.33
C LYS A 19 -14.77 10.89 12.89
N ASP A 20 -14.58 10.88 14.21
CA ASP A 20 -13.74 9.89 14.87
C ASP A 20 -14.17 8.52 14.33
N PRO A 21 -13.24 7.72 13.78
CA PRO A 21 -13.59 6.41 13.26
C PRO A 21 -14.30 5.64 14.37
N ASP A 22 -15.41 4.99 14.03
CA ASP A 22 -16.17 4.19 14.98
C ASP A 22 -15.34 2.94 15.36
N LEU A 23 -14.47 3.11 16.36
CA LEU A 23 -13.57 2.08 16.88
C LEU A 23 -14.31 0.98 17.65
N SER A 24 -15.63 1.10 17.84
CA SER A 24 -16.44 0.10 18.55
C SER A 24 -16.60 -1.22 17.78
N LYS A 25 -16.20 -1.25 16.50
CA LYS A 25 -16.24 -2.42 15.62
C LYS A 25 -14.87 -2.96 15.23
N LEU A 26 -13.77 -2.31 15.65
CA LEU A 26 -12.45 -2.91 15.53
C LEU A 26 -12.28 -3.92 16.66
N ASP A 27 -12.66 -5.15 16.37
CA ASP A 27 -12.13 -6.30 17.09
C ASP A 27 -10.60 -6.14 17.17
N ASN A 28 -10.02 -6.18 18.37
CA ASN A 28 -8.60 -5.85 18.69
C ASN A 28 -7.54 -6.77 18.03
N ASN A 29 -7.88 -7.43 16.93
CA ASN A 29 -7.14 -8.54 16.33
C ASN A 29 -6.07 -8.08 15.32
N PHE A 30 -6.22 -6.92 14.68
CA PHE A 30 -5.22 -6.34 13.77
C PHE A 30 -5.37 -4.81 13.66
N THR A 31 -4.36 -4.14 13.10
CA THR A 31 -4.42 -2.70 12.80
C THR A 31 -4.05 -2.47 11.35
N VAL A 32 -4.85 -1.66 10.64
CA VAL A 32 -4.64 -1.33 9.23
C VAL A 32 -4.34 0.16 9.08
N TYR A 33 -3.22 0.45 8.44
CA TYR A 33 -2.80 1.80 8.11
C TYR A 33 -2.76 1.95 6.61
N THR A 34 -3.31 3.05 6.10
CA THR A 34 -3.21 3.42 4.70
C THR A 34 -2.66 4.84 4.56
N ASN A 35 -1.91 5.08 3.50
CA ASN A 35 -1.46 6.40 3.08
C ASN A 35 -1.45 6.47 1.56
N TYR A 36 -1.60 7.66 0.99
CA TYR A 36 -1.75 7.81 -0.45
C TYR A 36 -1.28 9.17 -0.95
N ASP A 37 -1.06 9.24 -2.26
CA ASP A 37 -0.81 10.50 -2.94
C ASP A 37 -2.12 11.26 -3.18
N SER A 38 -2.34 12.33 -2.41
CA SER A 38 -3.49 13.23 -2.56
C SER A 38 -3.63 13.87 -3.96
N LYS A 39 -2.57 13.88 -4.78
CA LYS A 39 -2.60 14.42 -6.14
C LYS A 39 -2.98 13.39 -7.20
N THR A 40 -2.97 12.11 -6.84
CA THR A 40 -3.31 11.04 -7.77
C THR A 40 -4.83 10.95 -7.95
N ASN A 41 -5.28 11.04 -9.21
CA ASN A 41 -6.67 10.78 -9.58
C ASN A 41 -6.83 9.32 -9.98
N PHE A 42 -7.29 8.48 -9.05
CA PHE A 42 -7.45 7.05 -9.24
C PHE A 42 -8.46 6.65 -10.32
N ASN A 43 -9.30 7.59 -10.78
CA ASN A 43 -10.24 7.36 -11.88
C ASN A 43 -9.55 7.30 -13.26
N ASP A 44 -8.34 7.85 -13.38
CA ASP A 44 -7.62 7.88 -14.65
C ASP A 44 -7.07 6.50 -15.04
N PHE A 45 -7.00 5.59 -14.07
CA PHE A 45 -6.51 4.23 -14.26
C PHE A 45 -7.64 3.26 -14.62
N LYS A 46 -7.34 2.29 -15.48
CA LYS A 46 -8.30 1.27 -15.93
C LYS A 46 -7.82 -0.14 -15.63
N THR A 47 -6.53 -0.38 -15.82
CA THR A 47 -5.94 -1.72 -15.71
C THR A 47 -4.90 -1.77 -14.62
N TYR A 48 -4.78 -2.94 -13.98
CA TYR A 48 -3.74 -3.19 -12.98
C TYR A 48 -3.07 -4.54 -13.21
N CYS A 49 -1.82 -4.65 -12.80
CA CYS A 49 -1.10 -5.92 -12.74
C CYS A 49 -0.80 -6.24 -11.27
N LEU A 50 -1.09 -7.48 -10.87
CA LEU A 50 -0.86 -8.02 -9.54
C LEU A 50 -0.08 -9.33 -9.70
N PRO A 51 1.13 -9.47 -9.14
CA PRO A 51 1.90 -10.71 -9.20
C PRO A 51 1.17 -11.86 -8.50
N ASP A 52 1.31 -13.09 -9.02
CA ASP A 52 0.73 -14.31 -8.43
C ASP A 52 1.55 -14.86 -7.24
N SER A 53 2.25 -13.97 -6.52
CA SER A 53 3.06 -14.31 -5.35
C SER A 53 3.26 -13.12 -4.43
N ILE A 54 3.37 -13.40 -3.13
CA ILE A 54 3.65 -12.39 -2.09
C ILE A 54 5.14 -12.44 -1.74
N LEU A 55 5.83 -11.31 -1.77
CA LEU A 55 7.24 -11.24 -1.40
C LEU A 55 7.42 -11.40 0.12
N LEU A 56 8.34 -12.26 0.54
CA LEU A 56 8.60 -12.53 1.96
C LEU A 56 9.80 -11.73 2.44
N ILE A 57 9.56 -10.86 3.43
CA ILE A 57 10.58 -9.98 4.01
C ILE A 57 11.16 -10.63 5.27
N GLY A 58 12.50 -10.58 5.38
CA GLY A 58 13.24 -11.00 6.57
C GLY A 58 13.87 -12.40 6.49
N GLN A 59 13.99 -13.01 5.30
CA GLN A 59 14.59 -14.35 5.13
C GLN A 59 15.94 -14.35 4.36
N GLY A 60 16.80 -13.38 4.67
CA GLY A 60 18.19 -13.35 4.20
C GLY A 60 18.42 -12.51 2.94
N MET A 61 19.52 -12.79 2.23
CA MET A 61 20.02 -11.98 1.10
C MET A 61 19.35 -12.29 -0.25
N LYS A 62 18.34 -13.15 -0.29
CA LYS A 62 17.64 -13.53 -1.52
C LYS A 62 16.15 -13.28 -1.34
N ALA A 63 15.49 -12.82 -2.39
CA ALA A 63 14.04 -12.69 -2.40
C ALA A 63 13.38 -14.08 -2.34
N GLU A 64 12.50 -14.27 -1.36
CA GLU A 64 11.63 -15.45 -1.25
C GLU A 64 10.19 -15.04 -1.55
N TYR A 65 9.43 -15.92 -2.20
CA TYR A 65 8.07 -15.62 -2.63
C TYR A 65 7.10 -16.68 -2.11
N TRP A 66 6.07 -16.25 -1.39
CA TRP A 66 4.97 -17.07 -0.89
C TRP A 66 3.93 -17.30 -1.99
N LYS A 67 3.59 -18.58 -2.25
CA LYS A 67 2.81 -19.00 -3.43
C LYS A 67 1.80 -20.13 -3.15
N ASP A 68 1.67 -20.59 -1.92
CA ASP A 68 0.74 -21.67 -1.58
C ASP A 68 -0.73 -21.20 -1.63
N GLU A 69 -1.66 -22.08 -1.29
CA GLU A 69 -3.10 -21.81 -1.30
C GLU A 69 -3.47 -20.58 -0.46
N ASN A 70 -2.84 -20.42 0.70
CA ASN A 70 -3.02 -19.28 1.59
C ASN A 70 -2.60 -17.96 0.90
N ALA A 71 -1.44 -17.95 0.24
CA ALA A 71 -1.00 -16.80 -0.54
C ALA A 71 -1.97 -16.49 -1.69
N GLN A 72 -2.48 -17.51 -2.38
CA GLN A 72 -3.44 -17.32 -3.46
C GLN A 72 -4.79 -16.77 -2.97
N GLU A 73 -5.24 -17.14 -1.77
CA GLU A 73 -6.47 -16.61 -1.19
C GLU A 73 -6.36 -15.10 -0.90
N ILE A 74 -5.22 -14.65 -0.37
CA ILE A 74 -4.94 -13.23 -0.14
C ILE A 74 -4.85 -12.46 -1.46
N ILE A 75 -4.12 -13.00 -2.44
CA ILE A 75 -3.99 -12.40 -3.78
C ILE A 75 -5.37 -12.29 -4.46
N LYS A 76 -6.21 -13.31 -4.31
CA LYS A 76 -7.56 -13.31 -4.83
C LYS A 76 -8.40 -12.23 -4.15
N GLN A 77 -8.36 -12.10 -2.83
CA GLN A 77 -9.10 -11.05 -2.11
C GLN A 77 -8.70 -9.65 -2.60
N VAL A 78 -7.41 -9.39 -2.75
CA VAL A 78 -6.90 -8.13 -3.31
C VAL A 78 -7.43 -7.91 -4.74
N ALA A 79 -7.48 -8.96 -5.55
CA ALA A 79 -8.03 -8.85 -6.90
C ALA A 79 -9.54 -8.57 -6.90
N ASP A 80 -10.31 -9.24 -6.06
CA ASP A 80 -11.76 -9.03 -5.92
C ASP A 80 -12.08 -7.59 -5.48
N GLU A 81 -11.27 -7.00 -4.58
CA GLU A 81 -11.40 -5.60 -4.15
C GLU A 81 -11.16 -4.61 -5.32
N MET A 82 -10.17 -4.89 -6.17
CA MET A 82 -9.86 -4.10 -7.36
C MET A 82 -10.95 -4.22 -8.44
N ASP A 83 -11.48 -5.43 -8.65
CA ASP A 83 -12.58 -5.70 -9.58
C ASP A 83 -13.86 -4.97 -9.13
N THR A 84 -14.19 -5.03 -7.84
CA THR A 84 -15.32 -4.31 -7.22
C THR A 84 -15.21 -2.79 -7.42
N ARG A 85 -13.97 -2.29 -7.48
CA ARG A 85 -13.64 -0.87 -7.73
C ARG A 85 -13.56 -0.50 -9.20
N GLY A 86 -13.85 -1.43 -10.11
CA GLY A 86 -13.97 -1.19 -11.55
C GLY A 86 -12.64 -1.22 -12.32
N TYR A 87 -11.56 -1.72 -11.71
CA TYR A 87 -10.29 -1.94 -12.39
C TYR A 87 -10.27 -3.33 -13.05
N THR A 88 -9.48 -3.50 -14.10
CA THR A 88 -9.35 -4.78 -14.82
C THR A 88 -7.94 -5.34 -14.67
N ARG A 89 -7.84 -6.58 -14.17
CA ARG A 89 -6.54 -7.25 -14.03
C ARG A 89 -5.96 -7.62 -15.40
N VAL A 90 -4.69 -7.29 -15.62
CA VAL A 90 -3.92 -7.71 -16.79
C VAL A 90 -2.66 -8.47 -16.37
N LYS A 91 -2.31 -9.52 -17.14
CA LYS A 91 -1.13 -10.34 -16.86
C LYS A 91 0.18 -9.76 -17.37
N VAL A 92 0.11 -8.83 -18.33
CA VAL A 92 1.29 -8.21 -18.93
C VAL A 92 1.46 -6.83 -18.33
N ILE A 93 2.58 -6.62 -17.60
CA ILE A 93 2.89 -5.35 -16.90
C ILE A 93 2.76 -4.14 -17.83
N LYS A 94 3.24 -4.24 -19.08
CA LYS A 94 3.17 -3.15 -20.07
C LYS A 94 1.75 -2.69 -20.43
N ASN A 95 0.73 -3.51 -20.14
CA ASN A 95 -0.68 -3.20 -20.41
C ASN A 95 -1.39 -2.63 -19.17
N ALA A 96 -0.70 -2.54 -18.04
CA ALA A 96 -1.25 -2.07 -16.77
C ALA A 96 -1.01 -0.57 -16.58
N ASN A 97 -1.97 0.13 -15.99
CA ASN A 97 -1.75 1.49 -15.49
C ASN A 97 -1.22 1.48 -14.04
N ILE A 98 -1.65 0.49 -13.25
CA ILE A 98 -1.24 0.31 -11.86
C ILE A 98 -0.44 -0.99 -11.72
N GLY A 99 0.69 -0.94 -11.02
CA GLY A 99 1.31 -2.12 -10.43
C GLY A 99 0.86 -2.26 -8.99
N LEU A 100 0.42 -3.44 -8.58
CA LEU A 100 0.02 -3.73 -7.20
C LEU A 100 0.89 -4.85 -6.66
N GLN A 101 1.80 -4.52 -5.75
CA GLN A 101 2.73 -5.47 -5.13
C GLN A 101 2.33 -5.79 -3.70
N LEU A 102 2.52 -7.04 -3.31
CA LEU A 102 2.25 -7.54 -1.97
C LEU A 102 3.55 -8.04 -1.34
N SER A 103 3.73 -7.74 -0.05
CA SER A 103 4.82 -8.27 0.76
C SER A 103 4.32 -8.71 2.13
N PHE A 104 4.98 -9.68 2.76
CA PHE A 104 4.63 -10.16 4.08
C PHE A 104 5.88 -10.33 4.95
N THR A 105 5.87 -9.79 6.17
CA THR A 105 7.03 -9.84 7.07
C THR A 105 7.02 -11.12 7.92
N ARG A 106 8.10 -11.90 7.83
CA ARG A 106 8.31 -13.09 8.70
C ARG A 106 9.24 -12.82 9.89
N GLN A 107 9.96 -11.69 9.86
CA GLN A 107 10.77 -11.20 10.98
C GLN A 107 10.60 -9.67 11.09
N THR A 108 10.69 -9.14 12.32
CA THR A 108 10.67 -7.70 12.57
C THR A 108 11.80 -7.03 11.79
N THR A 109 11.43 -6.07 10.95
CA THR A 109 12.36 -5.32 10.10
C THR A 109 12.10 -3.83 10.27
N GLN A 110 13.14 -3.07 10.62
CA GLN A 110 13.07 -1.61 10.69
C GLN A 110 13.61 -1.01 9.40
N ILE A 111 12.82 -0.16 8.74
CA ILE A 111 13.28 0.63 7.61
C ILE A 111 13.23 2.11 8.00
N ILE A 112 14.41 2.68 8.21
CA ILE A 112 14.57 4.12 8.44
C ILE A 112 15.07 4.72 7.13
N GLY A 113 14.27 5.57 6.48
CA GLY A 113 14.69 6.23 5.24
C GLY A 113 13.93 7.52 4.95
N THR A 114 14.64 8.65 4.97
CA THR A 114 14.24 9.89 4.32
C THR A 114 15.28 10.18 3.24
N GLY A 115 15.02 9.73 2.01
CA GLY A 115 15.89 9.98 0.87
C GLY A 115 16.84 8.83 0.51
N GLY A 116 16.67 8.34 -0.71
CA GLY A 116 17.71 7.77 -1.57
C GLY A 116 18.65 6.74 -0.96
N TRP A 117 18.18 5.49 -0.82
CA TRP A 117 19.05 4.32 -0.94
C TRP A 117 18.27 3.06 -1.37
N TYR A 118 17.62 3.09 -2.54
CA TYR A 118 17.15 1.89 -3.24
C TYR A 118 18.07 1.57 -4.43
N GLY A 119 19.38 1.67 -4.21
CA GLY A 119 20.39 1.31 -5.19
C GLY A 119 20.40 -0.19 -5.43
N GLY A 120 19.78 -0.59 -6.55
CA GLY A 120 19.92 -1.87 -7.26
C GLY A 120 20.73 -2.96 -6.57
N GLY A 121 20.04 -3.85 -5.88
CA GLY A 121 20.64 -5.04 -5.33
C GLY A 121 19.62 -5.84 -4.55
N TRP A 122 19.73 -7.15 -4.64
CA TRP A 122 18.94 -8.16 -3.93
C TRP A 122 19.10 -8.12 -2.39
N TYR A 123 19.49 -6.97 -1.84
CA TYR A 123 19.72 -6.77 -0.42
C TYR A 123 18.39 -6.48 0.27
N ASN A 124 18.06 -7.35 1.22
CA ASN A 124 16.91 -7.29 2.15
C ASN A 124 15.54 -7.76 1.64
N GLY A 125 15.45 -8.35 0.45
CA GLY A 125 14.22 -9.04 0.01
C GLY A 125 13.03 -8.11 -0.21
N TRP A 126 13.25 -6.93 -0.80
CA TRP A 126 12.22 -5.96 -1.19
C TRP A 126 11.99 -5.94 -2.70
N TRP A 127 10.82 -5.45 -3.12
CA TRP A 127 10.53 -5.20 -4.53
C TRP A 127 11.48 -4.15 -5.08
N GLY A 128 12.10 -4.46 -6.22
CA GLY A 128 12.89 -3.49 -6.99
C GLY A 128 12.00 -2.77 -7.99
N PRO A 129 12.17 -1.44 -8.18
CA PRO A 129 11.35 -0.68 -9.13
C PRO A 129 11.51 -1.20 -10.57
N GLY A 130 12.69 -1.74 -10.91
CA GLY A 130 12.96 -2.35 -12.21
C GLY A 130 12.12 -3.60 -12.53
N TYR A 131 11.47 -4.23 -11.55
CA TYR A 131 10.49 -5.31 -11.81
C TYR A 131 9.32 -4.80 -12.68
N TRP A 132 8.91 -3.55 -12.46
CA TRP A 132 7.77 -2.93 -13.11
C TRP A 132 8.08 -2.33 -14.48
N GLY A 133 9.33 -2.35 -14.91
CA GLY A 133 9.74 -1.86 -16.21
C GLY A 133 11.17 -1.31 -16.23
N PRO A 134 11.78 -1.23 -17.42
CA PRO A 134 13.17 -0.81 -17.55
C PRO A 134 13.39 0.68 -17.25
N TYR A 135 12.34 1.50 -17.26
CA TYR A 135 12.39 2.95 -17.03
C TYR A 135 12.68 3.31 -15.58
N TRP A 136 12.42 2.39 -14.65
CA TRP A 136 12.39 2.68 -13.22
C TRP A 136 13.70 2.33 -12.53
N ASN A 137 14.35 3.31 -11.89
CA ASN A 137 15.62 3.11 -11.18
C ASN A 137 15.56 3.31 -9.66
N ASP A 138 14.52 3.96 -9.15
CA ASP A 138 14.34 4.25 -7.72
C ASP A 138 12.84 4.47 -7.44
N TRP A 139 12.46 4.52 -6.17
CA TRP A 139 11.09 4.80 -5.72
C TRP A 139 10.87 6.30 -5.49
N TYR A 140 9.65 6.76 -5.75
CA TYR A 140 9.18 8.09 -5.37
C TYR A 140 7.95 7.98 -4.47
N TYR A 141 8.11 8.38 -3.21
CA TYR A 141 7.00 8.50 -2.25
C TYR A 141 6.63 9.98 -2.13
N PRO A 142 5.48 10.43 -2.68
CA PRO A 142 5.03 11.82 -2.62
C PRO A 142 4.45 12.22 -1.24
N TYR A 143 4.51 11.32 -0.26
CA TYR A 143 4.06 11.51 1.12
C TYR A 143 5.15 11.01 2.10
N PRO A 144 5.21 11.56 3.33
CA PRO A 144 6.14 11.07 4.32
C PRO A 144 5.84 9.61 4.66
N VAL A 145 6.91 8.84 4.74
CA VAL A 145 6.88 7.42 5.01
C VAL A 145 7.87 7.13 6.14
N THR A 146 7.36 6.60 7.25
CA THR A 146 8.18 6.07 8.34
C THR A 146 7.64 4.71 8.70
N TYR A 147 8.37 3.64 8.37
CA TYR A 147 7.89 2.27 8.57
C TYR A 147 8.82 1.45 9.47
N SER A 148 8.26 0.96 10.56
CA SER A 148 8.84 -0.13 11.37
C SER A 148 7.85 -1.28 11.34
N TYR A 149 8.16 -2.34 10.60
CA TYR A 149 7.25 -3.47 10.45
C TYR A 149 7.63 -4.59 11.39
N ASN A 150 6.70 -4.97 12.26
CA ASN A 150 6.83 -6.16 13.08
C ASN A 150 6.60 -7.42 12.23
N THR A 151 7.04 -8.57 12.72
CA THR A 151 6.61 -9.87 12.15
C THR A 151 5.09 -9.95 12.03
N GLY A 152 4.59 -10.57 10.98
CA GLY A 152 3.15 -10.73 10.77
C GLY A 152 2.49 -9.47 10.24
N THR A 153 3.15 -8.80 9.29
CA THR A 153 2.63 -7.61 8.63
C THR A 153 2.42 -7.89 7.15
N LEU A 154 1.19 -7.71 6.65
CA LEU A 154 0.90 -7.66 5.22
C LEU A 154 1.09 -6.21 4.74
N ILE A 155 1.87 -6.03 3.68
CA ILE A 155 2.15 -4.74 3.05
C ILE A 155 1.63 -4.79 1.62
N MET A 156 0.93 -3.74 1.21
CA MET A 156 0.38 -3.60 -0.12
C MET A 156 0.73 -2.22 -0.67
N GLU A 157 1.26 -2.16 -1.89
CA GLU A 157 1.66 -0.92 -2.53
C GLU A 157 1.13 -0.84 -3.95
N MET A 158 0.48 0.28 -4.28
CA MET A 158 0.12 0.63 -5.65
C MET A 158 1.13 1.61 -6.22
N VAL A 159 1.58 1.32 -7.44
CA VAL A 159 2.57 2.12 -8.15
C VAL A 159 1.98 2.60 -9.47
N ASN A 160 2.28 3.84 -9.85
CA ASN A 160 1.81 4.41 -11.12
C ASN A 160 2.75 4.00 -12.26
N LEU A 161 2.25 3.15 -13.17
CA LEU A 161 3.00 2.66 -14.32
C LEU A 161 2.84 3.52 -15.57
N THR A 162 2.14 4.66 -15.51
CA THR A 162 1.94 5.54 -16.68
C THR A 162 2.89 6.74 -16.71
N ASP A 163 3.52 7.07 -15.59
CA ASP A 163 4.39 8.25 -15.43
C ASP A 163 5.85 7.95 -15.83
N HIS A 164 6.06 7.49 -17.06
CA HIS A 164 7.39 7.20 -17.59
C HIS A 164 7.64 7.87 -18.95
N PRO A 165 8.90 8.19 -19.29
CA PRO A 165 9.25 8.66 -20.61
C PRO A 165 9.08 7.54 -21.65
N GLU A 166 8.86 7.92 -22.92
CA GLU A 166 8.89 6.97 -24.05
C GLU A 166 10.32 6.41 -24.28
N ASP A 167 11.34 7.22 -23.99
CA ASP A 167 12.74 6.83 -24.12
C ASP A 167 13.23 6.00 -22.92
N THR A 168 13.38 4.68 -23.14
CA THR A 168 13.90 3.71 -22.16
C THR A 168 15.31 3.98 -21.62
N SER A 169 16.10 4.84 -22.27
CA SER A 169 17.42 5.24 -21.80
C SER A 169 17.34 6.21 -20.61
N GLN A 170 16.26 6.98 -20.54
CA GLN A 170 15.97 7.88 -19.42
C GLN A 170 15.42 7.06 -18.26
N LYS A 171 16.07 7.20 -17.11
CA LYS A 171 15.65 6.55 -15.87
C LYS A 171 14.92 7.54 -14.99
N VAL A 172 13.73 7.15 -14.53
CA VAL A 172 12.87 7.94 -13.66
C VAL A 172 12.50 7.14 -12.42
N LYS A 173 12.02 7.86 -11.40
CA LYS A 173 11.55 7.23 -10.17
C LYS A 173 10.12 6.74 -10.34
N LEU A 174 9.83 5.55 -9.83
CA LEU A 174 8.49 4.95 -9.88
C LEU A 174 7.62 5.51 -8.74
N PRO A 175 6.53 6.24 -9.04
CA PRO A 175 5.66 6.79 -8.00
C PRO A 175 4.89 5.69 -7.27
N VAL A 176 4.99 5.67 -5.94
CA VAL A 176 4.08 4.89 -5.08
C VAL A 176 2.90 5.79 -4.73
N ILE A 177 1.72 5.43 -5.24
CA ILE A 177 0.51 6.27 -5.18
C ILE A 177 -0.43 5.87 -4.05
N TRP A 178 -0.31 4.64 -3.55
CA TRP A 178 -0.99 4.18 -2.35
C TRP A 178 -0.16 3.12 -1.65
N HIS A 179 -0.22 3.14 -0.33
CA HIS A 179 0.47 2.22 0.54
C HIS A 179 -0.46 1.80 1.67
N SER A 180 -0.50 0.51 1.96
CA SER A 180 -1.18 -0.04 3.12
C SER A 180 -0.30 -1.04 3.84
N TYR A 181 -0.41 -1.07 5.16
CA TYR A 181 0.10 -2.19 5.94
C TYR A 181 -0.85 -2.58 7.06
N ALA A 182 -0.95 -3.89 7.29
CA ALA A 182 -1.76 -4.48 8.33
C ALA A 182 -0.88 -5.31 9.26
N THR A 183 -0.81 -4.93 10.54
CA THR A 183 0.00 -5.60 11.56
C THR A 183 -0.85 -6.47 12.47
N GLY A 184 -0.24 -7.47 13.12
CA GLY A 184 -0.92 -8.38 14.04
C GLY A 184 -1.46 -9.64 13.35
N LEU A 185 -1.06 -9.87 12.10
CA LEU A 185 -1.45 -11.04 11.32
C LEU A 185 -0.52 -12.20 11.67
N LEU A 186 -1.02 -13.18 12.40
CA LEU A 186 -0.20 -14.34 12.77
C LEU A 186 -0.05 -15.29 11.57
N PHE A 187 1.18 -15.74 11.32
CA PHE A 187 1.54 -16.62 10.20
C PHE A 187 1.14 -18.09 10.42
N GLU A 188 0.65 -18.47 11.61
CA GLU A 188 0.29 -19.87 11.86
C GLU A 188 -0.96 -20.26 11.06
N ASN A 189 -0.91 -21.45 10.43
CA ASN A 189 -1.91 -22.08 9.54
C ASN A 189 -3.28 -22.34 10.19
N SER A 190 -3.77 -21.44 11.03
CA SER A 190 -5.12 -21.46 11.53
C SER A 190 -6.02 -20.72 10.54
N LYS A 191 -7.18 -21.31 10.25
CA LYS A 191 -8.24 -20.68 9.45
C LYS A 191 -8.63 -19.29 9.98
N TYR A 192 -8.48 -19.07 11.29
CA TYR A 192 -8.73 -17.79 11.95
C TYR A 192 -7.76 -16.69 11.51
N ASN A 193 -6.46 -17.00 11.47
CA ASN A 193 -5.44 -16.03 11.05
C ASN A 193 -5.57 -15.63 9.58
N MET A 194 -5.98 -16.58 8.73
CA MET A 194 -6.29 -16.29 7.33
C MET A 194 -7.47 -15.32 7.24
N GLN A 195 -8.57 -15.58 7.95
CA GLN A 195 -9.72 -14.68 7.95
C GLN A 195 -9.37 -13.26 8.43
N LEU A 196 -8.51 -13.12 9.45
CA LEU A 196 -8.02 -11.81 9.88
C LEU A 196 -7.23 -11.10 8.78
N THR A 197 -6.41 -11.84 8.04
CA THR A 197 -5.64 -11.29 6.90
C THR A 197 -6.55 -10.82 5.78
N LEU A 198 -7.57 -11.61 5.42
CA LEU A 198 -8.57 -11.23 4.42
C LEU A 198 -9.39 -10.01 4.87
N ASN A 199 -9.80 -9.97 6.14
CA ASN A 199 -10.49 -8.81 6.70
C ASN A 199 -9.60 -7.56 6.69
N ALA A 200 -8.30 -7.71 6.92
CA ALA A 200 -7.36 -6.60 6.86
C ALA A 200 -7.19 -6.05 5.43
N VAL A 201 -7.23 -6.92 4.41
CA VAL A 201 -7.30 -6.49 3.00
C VAL A 201 -8.55 -5.65 2.77
N ASN A 202 -9.73 -6.16 3.15
CA ASN A 202 -10.99 -5.43 2.96
C ASN A 202 -10.98 -4.08 3.66
N GLN A 203 -10.55 -4.06 4.94
CA GLN A 203 -10.43 -2.84 5.73
C GLN A 203 -9.50 -1.81 5.08
N ALA A 204 -8.37 -2.24 4.51
CA ALA A 204 -7.44 -1.34 3.81
C ALA A 204 -8.09 -0.65 2.60
N PHE A 205 -8.92 -1.39 1.87
CA PHE A 205 -9.65 -0.90 0.71
C PHE A 205 -10.89 -0.07 1.11
N ASP A 206 -11.58 -0.41 2.20
CA ASP A 206 -12.74 0.32 2.73
C ASP A 206 -12.35 1.70 3.26
N GLN A 207 -11.21 1.80 3.96
CA GLN A 207 -10.65 3.08 4.41
C GLN A 207 -9.94 3.87 3.30
N SER A 208 -9.94 3.34 2.06
CA SER A 208 -9.38 3.99 0.87
C SER A 208 -10.46 4.24 -0.20
N PRO A 209 -11.56 4.96 0.12
CA PRO A 209 -12.72 5.10 -0.77
C PRO A 209 -12.43 5.89 -2.06
N TYR A 210 -11.27 6.54 -2.13
CA TYR A 210 -10.75 7.23 -3.31
C TYR A 210 -10.17 6.27 -4.35
N ILE A 211 -9.84 5.02 -3.99
CA ILE A 211 -9.44 3.98 -4.93
C ILE A 211 -10.71 3.39 -5.54
N LYS A 212 -11.17 3.99 -6.63
CA LYS A 212 -12.27 3.47 -7.43
C LYS A 212 -12.26 4.14 -8.79
N LYS A 213 -12.81 3.44 -9.77
CA LYS A 213 -13.26 4.03 -11.02
C LYS A 213 -14.67 4.59 -10.78
N SER A 214 -14.85 5.88 -11.05
CA SER A 214 -16.14 6.58 -10.93
C SER A 214 -17.25 5.89 -11.73
#